data_AF-A0A4U9UKV4-F1
#
_entry.id   AF-A0A4U9UKV4-F1
#
_cell.length_a   1.000
_cell.length_b   1.000
_cell.length_c   1.000
_cell.angle_alpha   90.00
_cell.angle_beta   90.00
_cell.angle_gamma   90.00
#
_symmetry.space_group_name_H-M   'P 1'
#
loop_
_entity.id
_entity.type
_entity.pdbx_description
1 polymer ?
#
loop_
_entity_poly.entity_id
_entity_poly.type
_entity_poly.pdbx_seq_one_letter_code
_entity_poly.pdbx_strand_id
1 'polypeptide(L)'
;MVDTGGIEGVYVGGRGNNNAMPTNANGIAVINNVPDYYRTNYTIDTNLLPDDVESTNPNIQMVLTEGAIGYRKLNVYRGIKALIKLTDPQGRAIPFGTTVEENQERRQVGVVGEKW
;
A
#
# COMPACT_ATOMS: atom_id res chain seq x y z
N MET A 1 -4.91 -12.01 -9.91
CA MET A 1 -3.84 -12.21 -8.92
C MET A 1 -3.34 -10.87 -8.44
N VAL A 2 -3.19 -10.73 -7.13
CA VAL A 2 -2.67 -9.53 -6.48
C VAL A 2 -1.43 -9.91 -5.69
N ASP A 3 -0.38 -9.12 -5.84
CA ASP A 3 0.93 -9.32 -5.19
C ASP A 3 1.26 -8.08 -4.36
N THR A 4 1.64 -8.28 -3.11
CA THR A 4 1.96 -7.23 -2.13
C THR A 4 3.44 -7.21 -1.76
N GLY A 5 4.29 -7.78 -2.60
CA GLY A 5 5.74 -7.77 -2.41
C GLY A 5 6.20 -8.67 -1.25
N GLY A 6 5.49 -9.77 -1.00
CA GLY A 6 5.82 -10.70 0.08
C GLY A 6 5.18 -10.39 1.44
N ILE A 7 4.29 -9.39 1.52
CA ILE A 7 3.64 -9.00 2.78
C ILE A 7 2.33 -9.77 2.96
N GLU A 8 2.30 -10.68 3.92
CA GLU A 8 1.10 -11.44 4.27
C GLU A 8 0.05 -10.61 5.03
N GLY A 9 -1.18 -11.12 5.09
CA GLY A 9 -2.25 -10.54 5.91
C GLY A 9 -2.83 -9.24 5.35
N VAL A 10 -2.52 -8.89 4.10
CA VAL A 10 -3.09 -7.72 3.42
C VAL A 10 -4.45 -8.10 2.83
N TYR A 11 -5.53 -7.55 3.36
CA TYR A 11 -6.88 -7.84 2.91
C TYR A 11 -7.20 -7.06 1.62
N VAL A 12 -7.55 -7.78 0.55
CA VAL A 12 -7.90 -7.18 -0.75
C VAL A 12 -9.31 -7.60 -1.16
N GLY A 13 -10.14 -6.65 -1.57
CA GLY A 13 -11.53 -6.91 -1.91
C GLY A 13 -12.21 -5.81 -2.70
N GLY A 14 -13.49 -6.01 -3.03
CA GLY A 14 -14.31 -4.96 -3.66
C GLY A 14 -14.62 -3.83 -2.68
N ARG A 15 -14.83 -2.61 -3.18
CA ARG A 15 -15.14 -1.43 -2.36
C ARG A 15 -16.36 -1.68 -1.46
N GLY A 16 -16.15 -1.68 -0.13
CA GLY A 16 -17.20 -1.72 0.88
C GLY A 16 -17.69 -3.12 1.31
N ASN A 17 -16.89 -4.20 1.20
CA ASN A 17 -17.41 -5.56 1.40
C ASN A 17 -16.63 -6.45 2.39
N ASN A 18 -17.40 -7.22 3.17
CA ASN A 18 -17.04 -8.26 4.16
C ASN A 18 -16.32 -9.50 3.59
N ASN A 19 -15.88 -9.44 2.34
CA ASN A 19 -15.33 -10.59 1.61
C ASN A 19 -13.92 -10.33 1.08
N ALA A 20 -13.23 -9.35 1.67
CA ALA A 20 -11.82 -9.12 1.43
C ALA A 20 -11.04 -10.38 1.85
N MET A 21 -10.13 -10.84 0.98
CA MET A 21 -9.33 -12.02 1.24
C MET A 21 -7.91 -11.59 1.59
N PRO A 22 -7.29 -12.17 2.63
CA PRO A 22 -5.93 -11.85 3.00
C PRO A 22 -4.94 -12.42 1.98
N THR A 23 -3.81 -11.74 1.81
CA THR A 23 -2.65 -12.32 1.15
C THR A 23 -2.07 -13.46 2.00
N ASN A 24 -1.60 -14.51 1.32
CA ASN A 24 -0.90 -15.63 1.95
C ASN A 24 0.53 -15.26 2.39
N ALA A 25 1.27 -16.23 2.93
CA ALA A 25 2.66 -16.06 3.39
C ALA A 25 3.65 -15.54 2.31
N ASN A 26 3.31 -15.66 1.03
CA ASN A 26 4.11 -15.12 -0.08
C ASN A 26 3.62 -13.73 -0.53
N GLY A 27 2.68 -13.11 0.18
CA GLY A 27 2.08 -11.83 -0.19
C GLY A 27 1.14 -11.89 -1.38
N ILE A 28 0.60 -13.07 -1.73
CA ILE A 28 -0.28 -13.27 -2.89
C ILE A 28 -1.73 -13.45 -2.46
N ALA A 29 -2.65 -12.76 -3.13
CA ALA A 29 -4.09 -12.96 -3.04
C ALA A 29 -4.70 -13.24 -4.42
N VAL A 30 -5.74 -14.08 -4.44
CA VAL A 30 -6.50 -14.39 -5.66
C VAL A 30 -7.92 -13.88 -5.49
N ILE A 31 -8.32 -12.98 -6.39
CA ILE A 31 -9.69 -12.48 -6.48
C ILE A 31 -10.40 -13.32 -7.54
N ASN A 32 -11.45 -14.02 -7.14
CA ASN A 32 -12.28 -14.85 -8.03
C ASN A 32 -13.49 -14.05 -8.53
N ASN A 33 -14.21 -14.59 -9.54
CA ASN A 33 -15.40 -13.97 -10.12
C ASN A 33 -15.21 -12.50 -10.54
N VAL A 34 -14.10 -12.22 -11.22
CA VAL A 34 -13.86 -10.92 -11.84
C VAL A 34 -14.65 -10.87 -13.15
N PRO A 35 -15.56 -9.89 -13.37
CA PRO A 35 -16.29 -9.78 -14.63
C PRO A 35 -15.39 -9.52 -15.83
N ASP A 36 -15.70 -10.17 -16.95
CA ASP A 36 -15.01 -9.99 -18.22
C ASP A 36 -15.54 -8.78 -18.99
N TYR A 37 -14.67 -8.10 -19.73
CA TYR A 37 -14.93 -6.91 -20.54
C TYR A 37 -15.44 -5.69 -19.76
N TYR A 38 -15.52 -5.76 -18.44
CA TYR A 38 -15.89 -4.65 -17.57
C TYR A 38 -14.71 -4.13 -16.77
N ARG A 39 -14.73 -2.83 -16.52
CA ARG A 39 -13.79 -2.16 -15.60
C ARG A 39 -14.15 -2.53 -14.17
N THR A 40 -13.22 -3.18 -13.48
CA THR A 40 -13.39 -3.54 -12.06
C THR A 40 -12.54 -2.63 -11.19
N ASN A 41 -12.98 -2.45 -9.94
CA ASN A 41 -12.27 -1.68 -8.93
C ASN A 41 -12.21 -2.48 -7.63
N TYR A 42 -11.02 -2.96 -7.30
CA TYR A 42 -10.70 -3.61 -6.04
C TYR A 42 -9.77 -2.70 -5.24
N THR A 43 -9.72 -2.88 -3.93
CA THR A 43 -8.86 -2.07 -3.08
C THR A 43 -8.36 -2.88 -1.89
N ILE A 44 -7.24 -2.44 -1.31
CA ILE A 44 -6.80 -2.92 0.01
C ILE A 44 -7.77 -2.36 1.05
N ASP A 45 -8.26 -3.21 1.96
CA ASP A 45 -8.99 -2.75 3.14
C ASP A 45 -8.00 -2.19 4.17
N THR A 46 -7.86 -0.86 4.19
CA THR A 46 -6.95 -0.15 5.09
C THR A 46 -7.37 -0.25 6.56
N ASN A 47 -8.61 -0.66 6.87
CA ASN A 47 -9.04 -0.86 8.26
C ASN A 47 -8.58 -2.21 8.82
N LEU A 48 -8.27 -3.17 7.95
CA LEU A 48 -7.82 -4.51 8.31
C LEU A 48 -6.30 -4.68 8.10
N LEU A 49 -5.59 -3.61 7.76
CA LEU A 49 -4.13 -3.64 7.66
C LEU A 49 -3.51 -3.81 9.05
N PRO A 50 -2.47 -4.65 9.18
CA PRO A 50 -1.63 -4.64 10.37
C PRO A 50 -1.06 -3.24 10.64
N ASP A 51 -0.85 -2.90 11.91
CA ASP A 51 -0.36 -1.57 12.32
C ASP A 51 0.98 -1.20 11.68
N ASP A 52 1.81 -2.21 11.42
CA ASP A 52 3.13 -2.08 10.81
C ASP A 52 3.09 -2.14 9.27
N VAL A 53 1.91 -2.11 8.64
CA VAL A 53 1.77 -2.15 7.18
C VAL A 53 1.14 -0.87 6.65
N GLU A 54 1.69 -0.36 5.55
CA GLU A 54 1.23 0.84 4.86
C GLU A 54 1.16 0.60 3.35
N SER A 55 0.19 1.22 2.68
CA SER A 55 0.04 1.14 1.22
C SER A 55 -0.13 2.52 0.61
N THR A 56 0.71 2.87 -0.37
CA THR A 56 0.65 4.19 -1.02
C THR A 56 -0.44 4.31 -2.08
N ASN A 57 -0.83 3.19 -2.72
CA ASN A 57 -1.93 3.18 -3.68
C ASN A 57 -2.72 1.86 -3.56
N PRO A 58 -3.73 1.82 -2.67
CA PRO A 58 -4.47 0.60 -2.40
C PRO A 58 -5.40 0.19 -3.55
N ASN A 59 -5.62 1.05 -4.56
CA ASN A 59 -6.61 0.81 -5.61
C ASN A 59 -6.05 -0.05 -6.75
N ILE A 60 -6.81 -1.08 -7.11
CA ILE A 60 -6.58 -1.98 -8.23
C ILE A 60 -7.68 -1.75 -9.26
N GLN A 61 -7.29 -1.32 -10.45
CA GLN A 61 -8.21 -1.13 -11.55
C GLN A 61 -7.73 -1.89 -12.79
N MET A 62 -8.63 -2.67 -13.38
CA MET A 62 -8.30 -3.54 -14.51
C MET A 62 -9.55 -3.83 -15.36
N VAL A 63 -9.30 -4.22 -16.60
CA VAL A 63 -10.28 -4.78 -17.54
C VAL A 63 -9.69 -6.10 -18.02
N LEU A 64 -10.44 -7.19 -17.88
CA LEU A 64 -10.01 -8.52 -18.32
C LEU A 64 -10.85 -8.94 -19.53
N THR A 65 -10.26 -9.69 -20.45
CA THR A 65 -11.02 -10.43 -21.46
C THR A 65 -11.47 -11.76 -20.88
N GLU A 66 -12.41 -12.42 -21.55
CA GLU A 66 -12.87 -13.75 -21.15
C GLU A 66 -11.70 -14.73 -20.98
N GLY A 67 -11.68 -15.41 -19.83
CA GLY A 67 -10.65 -16.38 -19.47
C GLY A 67 -9.28 -15.80 -19.12
N ALA A 68 -9.10 -14.47 -19.12
CA ALA A 68 -7.82 -13.86 -18.78
C ALA A 68 -7.54 -13.90 -17.28
N ILE A 69 -6.28 -14.17 -16.92
CA ILE A 69 -5.78 -14.05 -15.56
C ILE A 69 -5.00 -12.74 -15.47
N GLY A 70 -5.56 -11.74 -14.80
CA GLY A 70 -4.83 -10.51 -14.55
C GLY A 70 -3.87 -10.61 -13.38
N TYR A 71 -2.77 -9.87 -13.45
CA TYR A 71 -1.79 -9.73 -12.37
C TYR A 71 -1.59 -8.25 -12.02
N ARG A 72 -1.60 -7.93 -10.73
CA ARG A 72 -1.30 -6.59 -10.23
C ARG A 72 -0.39 -6.67 -9.01
N LYS A 73 0.78 -6.03 -9.10
CA LYS A 73 1.64 -5.76 -7.95
C LYS A 73 1.24 -4.43 -7.29
N LEU A 74 1.14 -4.45 -5.97
CA LEU A 74 0.85 -3.32 -5.11
C LEU A 74 2.09 -2.88 -4.35
N ASN A 75 2.20 -1.57 -4.15
CA ASN A 75 3.26 -0.98 -3.34
C ASN A 75 2.81 -0.96 -1.88
N VAL A 76 3.08 -2.07 -1.20
CA VAL A 76 2.83 -2.25 0.22
C VAL A 76 4.19 -2.28 0.94
N TYR A 77 4.25 -1.64 2.10
CA TYR A 77 5.46 -1.52 2.89
C TYR A 77 5.19 -1.99 4.32
N ARG A 78 6.17 -2.67 4.91
CA ARG A 78 6.17 -2.99 6.34
C ARG A 78 7.16 -2.08 7.07
N GLY A 79 6.72 -1.44 8.15
CA GLY A 79 7.53 -0.53 8.94
C GLY A 79 6.73 0.16 10.05
N ILE A 80 7.43 0.94 10.86
CA ILE A 80 6.83 1.68 11.98
C ILE A 80 6.30 3.02 11.46
N LYS A 81 5.03 3.32 11.74
CA LYS A 81 4.45 4.65 11.54
C LYS A 81 4.78 5.56 12.71
N ALA A 82 5.39 6.71 12.45
CA ALA A 82 5.74 7.68 13.50
C ALA A 82 5.62 9.12 12.99
N LEU A 83 5.19 10.02 13.87
CA LEU A 83 5.33 11.46 13.70
C LEU A 83 6.61 11.91 14.41
N ILE A 84 7.58 12.42 13.66
CA ILE A 84 8.93 12.71 14.17
C ILE A 84 9.22 14.20 14.08
N LYS A 85 9.76 14.77 15.16
CA LYS A 85 10.32 16.13 15.15
C LYS A 85 11.78 16.09 14.69
N LEU A 86 12.07 16.69 13.54
CA LEU A 86 13.41 16.75 12.96
C LEU A 86 14.07 18.11 13.21
N THR A 87 15.33 18.09 13.65
CA THR A 87 16.18 19.27 13.79
C THR A 87 17.56 19.02 13.23
N ASP A 88 18.24 20.07 12.77
CA ASP A 88 19.65 20.01 12.39
C ASP A 88 20.57 19.84 13.63
N PRO A 89 21.88 19.60 13.46
CA PRO A 89 22.82 19.48 14.58
C PRO A 89 22.90 20.70 15.51
N GLN A 90 22.37 21.84 15.07
CA GLN A 90 22.34 23.12 15.79
C GLN A 90 20.97 23.36 16.46
N GLY A 91 20.05 22.40 16.36
CA GLY A 91 18.71 22.46 16.96
C GLY A 91 17.68 23.24 16.16
N ARG A 92 17.99 23.68 14.93
CA ARG A 92 17.06 24.41 14.07
C ARG A 92 16.11 23.44 13.37
N ALA A 93 14.86 23.86 13.17
CA ALA A 93 13.87 23.05 12.48
C ALA A 93 14.26 22.83 11.01
N ILE A 94 14.03 21.61 10.51
CA ILE A 94 14.18 21.30 9.09
C ILE A 94 13.08 22.03 8.27
N PRO A 95 13.39 22.60 7.09
CA PRO A 95 12.42 23.34 6.29
C PRO A 95 11.22 22.51 5.83
N PHE A 96 10.05 23.16 5.72
CA PHE A 96 8.86 22.60 5.11
C PHE A 96 9.13 22.09 3.69
N GLY A 97 8.54 20.95 3.34
CA GLY A 97 8.69 20.35 2.01
C GLY A 97 9.97 19.53 1.83
N THR A 98 10.84 19.46 2.84
CA THR A 98 12.02 18.59 2.80
C THR A 98 11.60 17.13 2.69
N THR A 99 12.13 16.41 1.71
CA THR A 99 11.88 14.97 1.52
C THR A 99 12.79 14.16 2.43
N VAL A 100 12.23 13.15 3.09
CA VAL A 100 12.97 12.19 3.92
C VAL A 100 13.05 10.87 3.17
N GLU A 101 14.26 10.34 2.99
CA GLU A 101 14.53 9.07 2.31
C GLU A 101 15.13 8.03 3.28
N GLU A 102 14.77 6.76 3.08
CA GLU A 102 15.48 5.64 3.69
C GLU A 102 16.86 5.46 3.05
N ASN A 103 17.89 5.20 3.87
CA ASN A 103 19.27 5.14 3.39
C ASN A 103 19.56 3.96 2.43
N GLN A 104 18.91 2.81 2.63
CA GLN A 104 19.23 1.59 1.87
C GLN A 104 18.63 1.63 0.46
N GLU A 105 17.30 1.76 0.35
CA GLU A 105 16.60 1.73 -0.95
C GLU A 105 16.41 3.12 -1.57
N ARG A 106 16.84 4.19 -0.87
CA ARG A 106 16.58 5.59 -1.26
C ARG A 106 15.11 5.89 -1.50
N ARG A 107 14.24 5.17 -0.78
CA ARG A 107 12.80 5.32 -0.87
C ARG A 107 12.37 6.54 -0.05
N GLN A 108 11.54 7.39 -0.63
CA GLN A 108 10.88 8.45 0.12
C GLN A 108 9.95 7.85 1.18
N VAL A 109 10.19 8.19 2.45
CA VAL A 109 9.39 7.73 3.60
C VAL A 109 8.54 8.83 4.22
N GLY A 110 8.76 10.09 3.81
CA GLY A 110 7.95 11.20 4.29
C GLY A 110 8.36 12.55 3.72
N VAL A 111 7.60 13.57 4.12
CA VAL A 111 7.87 14.98 3.84
C VAL A 111 7.74 15.74 5.15
N VAL A 112 8.64 16.70 5.39
CA VAL A 112 8.58 17.58 6.55
C VAL A 112 7.40 18.54 6.40
N GLY A 113 6.42 18.39 7.29
CA GLY A 113 5.27 19.28 7.39
C GLY A 113 5.60 20.58 8.11
N GLU A 114 4.58 21.41 8.30
CA GLU A 114 4.72 22.66 9.04
C GLU A 114 4.94 22.40 10.53
N LYS A 115 5.45 23.40 11.23
CA LYS A 115 5.63 23.33 12.68
C LYS A 115 4.28 23.56 13.34
N TRP A 116 3.83 22.60 14.15
CA TRP A 116 2.58 22.68 14.91
C TRP A 116 2.78 23.59 16.12
#